data_AF-A0A937ZRQ0-F1
#
_entry.id   AF-A0A937ZRQ0-F1
#
_cell.length_a   1.000
_cell.length_b   1.000
_cell.length_c   1.000
_cell.angle_alpha   90.00
_cell.angle_beta   90.00
_cell.angle_gamma   90.00
#
_symmetry.space_group_name_H-M   'P 1'
#
loop_
_entity.id
_entity.type
_entity.pdbx_description
1 polymer ?
#
loop_
_entity_poly.entity_id
_entity_poly.type
_entity_poly.pdbx_seq_one_letter_code
_entity_poly.pdbx_strand_id
1 'polypeptide(L)'
;NAALLERALPPDIAGAVERMHRAKGVDVRLGARVSALVPAAGRRAVAAVALADGTELPADLVVIGIGIIPNTELAEMAGAASADGVVTDEFGRSSVPGVWAAGDVTSHWNPLLERRVRLESWQNAQNQAIAVANNIAGKASPYAEVPWFWSDQHGVNIQMAGLASPGTRTVWRGDPAKGRALAFSLSGARLVCATGFDAGADIRLARRLIESRAPVSDAALADPARKLKDLAVERAAA
;
A
#
# COMPACT_ATOMS: atom_id res chain seq x y z
N ASN A 1 -1.27 -20.05 4.46
CA ASN A 1 -0.27 -19.52 5.40
C ASN A 1 -0.51 -18.04 5.61
N ALA A 2 -0.57 -17.59 6.86
CA ALA A 2 -0.67 -16.16 7.17
C ALA A 2 0.67 -15.47 6.90
N ALA A 3 0.65 -14.20 6.49
CA ALA A 3 1.86 -13.40 6.29
C ALA A 3 1.67 -11.98 6.83
N LEU A 4 2.78 -11.37 7.27
CA LEU A 4 2.81 -9.94 7.59
C LEU A 4 2.50 -9.13 6.32
N LEU A 5 1.69 -8.06 6.42
CA LEU A 5 1.38 -7.18 5.28
C LEU A 5 0.74 -7.89 4.05
N GLU A 6 0.08 -9.03 4.24
CA GLU A 6 -0.44 -9.88 3.15
C GLU A 6 -1.42 -9.18 2.18
N ARG A 7 -2.10 -8.12 2.64
CA ARG A 7 -3.02 -7.32 1.82
C ARG A 7 -2.30 -6.29 0.95
N ALA A 8 -1.07 -5.92 1.30
CA ALA A 8 -0.32 -4.85 0.65
C ALA A 8 0.86 -5.37 -0.18
N LEU A 9 1.49 -6.47 0.26
CA LEU A 9 2.72 -6.98 -0.32
C LEU A 9 2.60 -8.46 -0.73
N PRO A 10 3.20 -8.84 -1.87
CA PRO A 10 3.45 -10.24 -2.19
C PRO A 10 4.18 -10.99 -1.05
N PRO A 11 3.92 -12.30 -0.88
CA PRO A 11 4.43 -13.08 0.26
C PRO A 11 5.95 -13.05 0.44
N ASP A 12 6.71 -12.98 -0.63
CA ASP A 12 8.17 -12.96 -0.60
C ASP A 12 8.73 -11.62 -0.07
N ILE A 13 8.11 -10.51 -0.47
CA ILE A 13 8.43 -9.15 0.02
C ILE A 13 8.00 -9.01 1.48
N ALA A 14 6.79 -9.46 1.81
CA ALA A 14 6.29 -9.56 3.18
C ALA A 14 7.26 -10.33 4.10
N GLY A 15 7.75 -11.47 3.63
CA GLY A 15 8.73 -12.29 4.37
C GLY A 15 10.08 -11.58 4.58
N ALA A 16 10.51 -10.70 3.67
CA ALA A 16 11.71 -9.89 3.87
C ALA A 16 11.53 -8.89 5.02
N VAL A 17 10.37 -8.22 5.09
CA VAL A 17 10.01 -7.31 6.20
C VAL A 17 9.89 -8.09 7.52
N GLU A 18 9.28 -9.27 7.51
CA GLU A 18 9.20 -10.13 8.70
C GLU A 18 10.60 -10.51 9.21
N ARG A 19 11.50 -10.98 8.33
CA ARG A 19 12.87 -11.32 8.70
C ARG A 19 13.63 -10.13 9.29
N MET A 20 13.41 -8.92 8.75
CA MET A 20 14.00 -7.70 9.29
C MET A 20 13.57 -7.46 10.74
N HIS A 21 12.28 -7.59 11.05
CA HIS A 21 11.78 -7.45 12.43
C HIS A 21 12.32 -8.54 13.37
N ARG A 22 12.30 -9.80 12.93
CA ARG A 22 12.84 -10.91 13.73
C ARG A 22 14.33 -10.75 14.02
N ALA A 23 15.12 -10.28 13.05
CA ALA A 23 16.54 -10.00 13.22
C ALA A 23 16.82 -8.88 14.23
N LYS A 24 15.82 -8.04 14.55
CA LYS A 24 15.87 -7.01 15.58
C LYS A 24 15.27 -7.45 16.92
N GLY A 25 14.96 -8.74 17.06
CA GLY A 25 14.48 -9.34 18.31
C GLY A 25 12.96 -9.30 18.50
N VAL A 26 12.18 -8.89 17.48
CA VAL A 26 10.71 -8.91 17.55
C VAL A 26 10.20 -10.35 17.42
N ASP A 27 9.46 -10.83 18.43
CA ASP A 27 8.69 -12.09 18.33
C ASP A 27 7.42 -11.87 17.49
N VAL A 28 7.53 -12.10 16.18
CA VAL A 28 6.39 -12.00 15.27
C VAL A 28 5.58 -13.29 15.32
N ARG A 29 4.29 -13.19 15.70
CA ARG A 29 3.36 -14.33 15.74
C ARG A 29 2.28 -14.19 14.66
N LEU A 30 2.49 -14.87 13.53
CA LEU A 30 1.53 -14.91 12.43
C LEU A 30 0.40 -15.90 12.73
N GLY A 31 -0.81 -15.61 12.24
CA GLY A 31 -1.98 -16.47 12.47
C GLY A 31 -2.49 -16.48 13.92
N ALA A 32 -1.86 -15.71 14.82
CA ALA A 32 -2.31 -15.54 16.19
C ALA A 32 -3.59 -14.70 16.24
N ARG A 33 -4.66 -15.24 16.83
CA ARG A 33 -5.92 -14.53 17.05
C ARG A 33 -6.02 -14.13 18.52
N VAL A 34 -6.14 -12.83 18.78
CA VAL A 34 -6.39 -12.31 20.13
C VAL A 34 -7.85 -12.57 20.51
N SER A 35 -8.07 -13.11 21.71
CA SER A 35 -9.40 -13.39 22.26
C SER A 35 -9.80 -12.38 23.34
N ALA A 36 -8.85 -11.93 24.17
CA ALA A 36 -9.11 -10.95 25.23
C ALA A 36 -7.84 -10.21 25.66
N LEU A 37 -8.06 -9.03 26.27
CA LEU A 37 -7.05 -8.37 27.10
C LEU A 37 -7.31 -8.73 28.56
N VAL A 38 -6.30 -9.27 29.24
CA VAL A 38 -6.41 -9.67 30.64
C VAL A 38 -6.10 -8.46 31.53
N PRO A 39 -7.05 -7.98 32.36
CA PRO A 39 -6.83 -6.84 33.23
C PRO A 39 -5.94 -7.22 34.40
N ALA A 40 -5.11 -6.27 34.85
CA ALA A 40 -4.38 -6.42 36.09
C ALA A 40 -5.30 -6.22 37.31
N ALA A 41 -5.12 -7.04 38.35
CA ALA A 41 -5.92 -6.95 39.56
C ALA A 41 -5.80 -5.58 40.24
N GLY A 42 -6.93 -4.98 40.59
CA GLY A 42 -6.99 -3.73 41.37
C GLY A 42 -6.53 -2.46 40.65
N ARG A 43 -6.26 -2.49 39.34
CA ARG A 43 -5.84 -1.31 38.56
C ARG A 43 -6.43 -1.31 37.15
N ARG A 44 -6.63 -0.13 36.57
CA ARG A 44 -7.03 0.04 35.15
C ARG A 44 -5.81 -0.10 34.24
N ALA A 45 -5.26 -1.30 34.16
CA ALA A 45 -4.11 -1.64 33.30
C ALA A 45 -4.25 -3.05 32.74
N VAL A 46 -3.54 -3.35 31.65
CA VAL A 46 -3.38 -4.69 31.10
C VAL A 46 -2.31 -5.46 31.88
N ALA A 47 -2.46 -6.79 31.97
CA ALA A 47 -1.46 -7.71 32.50
C ALA A 47 -1.00 -8.72 31.43
N ALA A 48 -1.91 -9.12 30.53
CA ALA A 48 -1.60 -10.05 29.46
C ALA A 48 -2.55 -9.89 28.26
N VAL A 49 -2.19 -10.49 27.13
CA VAL A 49 -3.03 -10.71 25.96
C VAL A 49 -3.33 -12.20 25.86
N ALA A 50 -4.60 -12.56 25.92
CA ALA A 50 -5.04 -13.94 25.70
C ALA A 50 -5.24 -14.19 24.20
N LEU A 51 -4.72 -15.32 23.72
CA LEU A 51 -4.92 -15.81 22.37
C LEU A 51 -6.05 -16.85 22.33
N ALA A 52 -6.63 -17.07 21.16
CA ALA A 52 -7.71 -18.02 20.94
C ALA A 52 -7.29 -19.48 21.14
N ASP A 53 -5.98 -19.77 21.14
CA ASP A 53 -5.43 -21.10 21.42
C ASP A 53 -5.20 -21.37 22.93
N GLY A 54 -5.55 -20.42 23.79
CA GLY A 54 -5.36 -20.49 25.24
C GLY A 54 -4.02 -19.95 25.74
N THR A 55 -3.12 -19.52 24.85
CA THR A 55 -1.86 -18.88 25.25
C THR A 55 -2.12 -17.51 25.86
N GLU A 56 -1.48 -17.20 26.99
CA GLU A 56 -1.44 -15.86 27.57
C GLU A 56 -0.04 -15.24 27.40
N LEU A 57 0.00 -14.03 26.84
CA LEU A 57 1.24 -13.27 26.63
C LEU A 57 1.30 -12.12 27.64
N PRO A 58 2.22 -12.15 28.62
CA PRO A 58 2.40 -11.03 29.55
C PRO A 58 2.68 -9.73 28.79
N ALA A 59 1.98 -8.66 29.14
CA ALA A 59 2.12 -7.36 28.49
C ALA A 59 1.76 -6.22 29.45
N ASP A 60 2.63 -5.21 29.50
CA ASP A 60 2.37 -3.95 30.22
C ASP A 60 1.72 -2.88 29.34
N LEU A 61 1.90 -3.00 28.01
CA LEU A 61 1.37 -2.09 27.00
C LEU A 61 0.82 -2.90 25.83
N VAL A 62 -0.34 -2.48 25.32
CA VAL A 62 -0.94 -3.02 24.09
C VAL A 62 -1.27 -1.87 23.16
N VAL A 63 -0.78 -1.96 21.93
CA VAL A 63 -1.11 -1.05 20.83
C VAL A 63 -1.96 -1.82 19.83
N ILE A 64 -3.16 -1.32 19.52
CA ILE A 64 -4.11 -1.99 18.63
C ILE A 64 -4.09 -1.28 17.27
N GLY A 65 -3.75 -2.04 16.23
CA GLY A 65 -3.83 -1.61 14.83
C GLY A 65 -4.36 -2.75 13.96
N ILE A 66 -5.65 -2.68 13.62
CA ILE A 66 -6.36 -3.76 12.90
C ILE A 66 -7.08 -3.26 11.63
N GLY A 67 -6.62 -2.12 11.10
CA GLY A 67 -7.22 -1.43 9.96
C GLY A 67 -8.01 -0.19 10.37
N ILE A 68 -8.53 0.50 9.34
CA ILE A 68 -9.34 1.71 9.47
C ILE A 68 -10.72 1.46 8.88
N ILE A 69 -11.73 2.11 9.47
CA ILE A 69 -13.08 2.23 8.91
C ILE A 69 -13.22 3.67 8.41
N PRO A 70 -13.55 3.91 7.13
CA PRO A 70 -13.73 5.26 6.62
C PRO A 70 -15.00 5.89 7.20
N ASN A 71 -14.89 7.12 7.73
CA ASN A 71 -16.02 7.87 8.29
C ASN A 71 -16.94 8.37 7.16
N THR A 72 -17.94 7.57 6.80
CA THR A 72 -18.85 7.81 5.66
C THR A 72 -20.23 8.31 6.09
N GLU A 73 -20.48 8.38 7.40
CA GLU A 73 -21.80 8.58 7.99
C GLU A 73 -22.48 9.87 7.48
N LEU A 74 -21.73 10.98 7.40
CA LEU A 74 -22.25 12.25 6.90
C LEU A 74 -22.64 12.20 5.42
N ALA A 75 -21.86 11.49 4.61
CA ALA A 75 -22.14 11.36 3.19
C ALA A 75 -23.37 10.47 2.95
N GLU A 76 -23.49 9.37 3.69
CA GLU A 76 -24.66 8.49 3.65
C GLU A 76 -25.93 9.20 4.12
N MET A 77 -25.85 9.98 5.19
CA MET A 77 -26.96 10.82 5.66
C MET A 77 -27.41 11.83 4.60
N ALA A 78 -26.50 12.32 3.75
CA ALA A 78 -26.80 13.21 2.63
C ALA A 78 -27.31 12.46 1.38
N GLY A 79 -27.39 11.12 1.40
CA GLY A 79 -27.82 10.29 0.28
C GLY A 79 -26.69 9.94 -0.71
N ALA A 80 -25.43 10.15 -0.34
CA ALA A 80 -24.30 9.74 -1.18
C ALA A 80 -24.10 8.22 -1.13
N ALA A 81 -23.68 7.65 -2.26
CA ALA A 81 -23.31 6.24 -2.33
C ALA A 81 -22.00 5.99 -1.56
N SER A 82 -21.97 4.88 -0.82
CA SER A 82 -20.80 4.40 -0.08
C SER A 82 -20.50 2.96 -0.43
N ALA A 83 -19.21 2.64 -0.61
CA ALA A 83 -18.72 1.30 -0.87
C ALA A 83 -17.27 1.20 -0.39
N ASP A 84 -17.09 0.85 0.90
CA ASP A 84 -15.80 0.95 1.60
C ASP A 84 -15.18 2.34 1.40
N GLY A 85 -15.94 3.40 1.75
CA GLY A 85 -15.64 4.81 1.47
C GLY A 85 -16.71 5.50 0.64
N VAL A 86 -16.73 6.84 0.64
CA VAL A 86 -17.61 7.67 -0.21
C VAL A 86 -17.25 7.42 -1.67
N VAL A 87 -18.23 6.95 -2.44
CA VAL A 87 -18.06 6.68 -3.86
C VAL A 87 -17.89 7.99 -4.60
N THR A 88 -16.76 8.13 -5.28
CA THR A 88 -16.48 9.31 -6.13
C THR A 88 -16.09 8.91 -7.55
N ASP A 89 -16.36 9.79 -8.51
CA ASP A 89 -15.78 9.70 -9.85
C ASP A 89 -14.29 10.11 -9.87
N GLU A 90 -13.63 10.05 -11.02
CA GLU A 90 -12.24 10.46 -11.18
C GLU A 90 -12.00 11.96 -10.92
N PHE A 91 -13.06 12.77 -10.84
CA PHE A 91 -12.97 14.19 -10.52
C PHE A 91 -13.21 14.47 -9.02
N GLY A 92 -13.60 13.46 -8.24
CA GLY A 92 -13.91 13.52 -6.81
C GLY A 92 -15.34 13.94 -6.47
N ARG A 93 -16.26 13.90 -7.45
CA ARG A 93 -17.69 14.16 -7.23
C ARG A 93 -18.34 12.94 -6.60
N SER A 94 -19.15 13.15 -5.56
CA SER A 94 -20.01 12.09 -5.03
C SER A 94 -21.24 11.90 -5.94
N SER A 95 -22.13 10.96 -5.58
CA SER A 95 -23.43 10.82 -6.24
C SER A 95 -24.42 11.94 -5.89
N VAL A 96 -24.12 12.79 -4.91
CA VAL A 96 -24.95 13.95 -4.53
C VAL A 96 -24.42 15.20 -5.24
N PRO A 97 -25.23 15.90 -6.03
CA PRO A 97 -24.82 17.12 -6.72
C PRO A 97 -24.26 18.18 -5.76
N GLY A 98 -23.09 18.73 -6.09
CA GLY A 98 -22.42 19.75 -5.28
C GLY A 98 -21.65 19.21 -4.07
N VAL A 99 -21.70 17.91 -3.79
CA VAL A 99 -20.94 17.26 -2.72
C VAL A 99 -19.74 16.52 -3.30
N TRP A 100 -18.57 16.80 -2.72
CA TRP A 100 -17.27 16.26 -3.15
C TRP A 100 -16.58 15.58 -1.96
N ALA A 101 -15.66 14.66 -2.25
CA ALA A 101 -14.84 14.01 -1.23
C ALA A 101 -13.40 13.81 -1.73
N ALA A 102 -12.45 13.81 -0.79
CA ALA A 102 -11.03 13.59 -1.05
C ALA A 102 -10.36 12.92 0.17
N GLY A 103 -9.23 12.25 -0.05
CA GLY A 103 -8.45 11.54 0.94
C GLY A 103 -8.97 10.14 1.26
N ASP A 104 -8.61 9.67 2.46
CA ASP A 104 -8.81 8.29 2.93
C ASP A 104 -10.27 7.85 2.89
N VAL A 105 -11.21 8.79 2.99
CA VAL A 105 -12.64 8.50 2.96
C VAL A 105 -13.13 8.09 1.57
N THR A 106 -12.36 8.31 0.51
CA THR A 106 -12.84 8.11 -0.87
C THR A 106 -12.64 6.68 -1.37
N SER A 107 -13.72 6.12 -1.90
CA SER A 107 -13.69 4.97 -2.82
C SER A 107 -13.79 5.54 -4.24
N HIS A 108 -12.66 5.90 -4.84
CA HIS A 108 -12.62 6.65 -6.11
C HIS A 108 -12.28 5.76 -7.30
N TRP A 109 -12.84 6.08 -8.47
CA TRP A 109 -12.39 5.49 -9.72
C TRP A 109 -11.01 6.05 -10.07
N ASN A 110 -10.02 5.18 -10.28
CA ASN A 110 -8.69 5.57 -10.74
C ASN A 110 -8.51 5.14 -12.21
N PRO A 111 -8.53 6.07 -13.18
CA PRO A 111 -8.41 5.75 -14.61
C PRO A 111 -7.11 5.04 -14.98
N LEU A 112 -6.01 5.28 -14.26
CA LEU A 112 -4.72 4.65 -14.53
C LEU A 112 -4.71 3.18 -14.11
N LEU A 113 -5.40 2.85 -13.01
CA LEU A 113 -5.52 1.49 -12.50
C LEU A 113 -6.74 0.74 -13.05
N GLU A 114 -7.64 1.43 -13.75
CA GLU A 114 -8.87 0.90 -14.34
C GLU A 114 -9.75 0.16 -13.31
N ARG A 115 -9.74 0.64 -12.08
CA ARG A 115 -10.54 0.10 -10.98
C ARG A 115 -10.82 1.15 -9.92
N ARG A 116 -11.81 0.87 -9.07
CA ARG A 116 -12.01 1.62 -7.84
C ARG A 116 -10.94 1.25 -6.81
N VAL A 117 -10.46 2.27 -6.10
CA VAL A 117 -9.49 2.12 -5.01
C VAL A 117 -9.86 3.03 -3.86
N ARG A 118 -9.46 2.63 -2.65
CA ARG A 118 -9.35 3.49 -1.49
C ARG A 118 -7.91 3.48 -1.02
N LEU A 119 -7.33 4.66 -0.86
CA LEU A 119 -5.91 4.84 -0.61
C LEU A 119 -5.71 5.64 0.68
N GLU A 120 -5.13 4.98 1.68
CA GLU A 120 -4.83 5.54 3.00
C GLU A 120 -3.38 6.05 3.02
N SER A 121 -3.10 7.08 2.22
CA SER A 121 -1.74 7.63 2.12
C SER A 121 -1.71 9.15 2.07
N TRP A 122 -0.63 9.68 2.64
CA TRP A 122 -0.39 11.11 2.65
C TRP A 122 -0.37 11.72 1.24
N GLN A 123 0.30 11.08 0.29
CA GLN A 123 0.35 11.57 -1.10
C GLN A 123 -1.03 11.52 -1.76
N ASN A 124 -1.81 10.45 -1.51
CA ASN A 124 -3.17 10.38 -2.03
C ASN A 124 -4.03 11.52 -1.49
N ALA A 125 -4.03 11.73 -0.17
CA ALA A 125 -4.81 12.79 0.45
C ALA A 125 -4.44 14.17 -0.10
N GLN A 126 -3.14 14.47 -0.26
CA GLN A 126 -2.67 15.73 -0.82
C GLN A 126 -3.07 15.90 -2.29
N ASN A 127 -2.72 14.96 -3.15
CA ASN A 127 -2.87 15.12 -4.60
C ASN A 127 -4.33 15.02 -5.03
N GLN A 128 -5.11 14.13 -4.41
CA GLN A 128 -6.55 14.05 -4.67
C GLN A 128 -7.26 15.34 -4.25
N ALA A 129 -6.91 15.92 -3.09
CA ALA A 129 -7.49 17.20 -2.67
C ALA A 129 -7.18 18.35 -3.66
N ILE A 130 -5.95 18.40 -4.20
CA ILE A 130 -5.57 19.36 -5.24
C ILE A 130 -6.41 19.17 -6.52
N ALA A 131 -6.58 17.92 -6.97
CA ALA A 131 -7.41 17.60 -8.13
C ALA A 131 -8.87 18.02 -7.90
N VAL A 132 -9.45 17.68 -6.74
CA VAL A 132 -10.82 18.03 -6.36
C VAL A 132 -11.01 19.55 -6.30
N ALA A 133 -10.09 20.29 -5.67
CA ALA A 133 -10.16 21.74 -5.60
C ALA A 133 -10.13 22.39 -6.99
N ASN A 134 -9.27 21.88 -7.88
CA ASN A 134 -9.24 22.29 -9.29
C ASN A 134 -10.58 22.02 -10.00
N ASN A 135 -11.21 20.87 -9.72
CA ASN A 135 -12.48 20.49 -10.33
C ASN A 135 -13.67 21.31 -9.81
N ILE A 136 -13.66 21.68 -8.52
CA ILE A 136 -14.60 22.64 -7.95
C ILE A 136 -14.44 24.02 -8.63
N ALA A 137 -13.20 24.42 -8.93
CA ALA A 137 -12.89 25.65 -9.66
C ALA A 137 -13.16 25.57 -11.18
N GLY A 138 -13.82 24.52 -11.67
CA GLY A 138 -14.21 24.37 -13.07
C GLY A 138 -13.13 23.83 -14.01
N LYS A 139 -12.01 23.34 -13.48
CA LYS A 139 -11.04 22.57 -14.29
C LYS A 139 -11.55 21.14 -14.46
N ALA A 140 -11.13 20.46 -15.53
CA ALA A 140 -11.42 19.04 -15.75
C ALA A 140 -10.14 18.23 -15.56
N SER A 141 -9.71 18.08 -14.30
CA SER A 141 -8.48 17.41 -13.89
C SER A 141 -8.80 16.08 -13.21
N PRO A 142 -8.81 14.95 -13.93
CA PRO A 142 -9.01 13.65 -13.31
C PRO A 142 -7.85 13.31 -12.37
N TYR A 143 -8.13 12.66 -11.25
CA TYR A 143 -7.13 12.11 -10.36
C TYR A 143 -6.75 10.70 -10.82
N ALA A 144 -5.59 10.59 -11.47
CA ALA A 144 -5.10 9.35 -12.08
C ALA A 144 -3.59 9.21 -11.86
N GLU A 145 -3.19 8.88 -10.64
CA GLU A 145 -1.78 8.68 -10.28
C GLU A 145 -1.49 7.22 -9.92
N VAL A 146 -0.23 6.80 -10.14
CA VAL A 146 0.30 5.57 -9.55
C VAL A 146 0.43 5.78 -8.04
N PRO A 147 -0.25 4.96 -7.21
CA PRO A 147 -0.17 5.09 -5.76
C PRO A 147 1.27 4.94 -5.29
N TRP A 148 1.67 5.75 -4.31
CA TRP A 148 2.98 5.65 -3.70
C TRP A 148 2.89 5.82 -2.19
N PHE A 149 3.70 5.05 -1.48
CA PHE A 149 3.74 4.93 -0.03
C PHE A 149 5.18 4.74 0.43
N TRP A 150 5.45 5.08 1.68
CA TRP A 150 6.71 4.74 2.33
C TRP A 150 6.51 4.38 3.80
N SER A 151 7.49 3.70 4.35
CA SER A 151 7.61 3.40 5.77
C SER A 151 9.08 3.37 6.14
N ASP A 152 9.42 3.99 7.27
CA ASP A 152 10.75 3.92 7.88
C ASP A 152 10.72 2.93 9.03
N GLN A 153 11.55 1.88 8.95
CA GLN A 153 11.59 0.81 9.94
C GLN A 153 13.04 0.41 10.21
N HIS A 154 13.49 0.49 11.46
CA HIS A 154 14.86 0.11 11.85
C HIS A 154 15.98 0.78 11.03
N GLY A 155 15.74 2.01 10.57
CA GLY A 155 16.67 2.77 9.73
C GLY A 155 16.64 2.41 8.24
N VAL A 156 15.76 1.50 7.82
CA VAL A 156 15.52 1.16 6.40
C VAL A 156 14.31 1.93 5.90
N ASN A 157 14.48 2.67 4.81
CA ASN A 157 13.38 3.33 4.11
C ASN A 157 12.78 2.36 3.08
N ILE A 158 11.55 1.92 3.34
CA ILE A 158 10.80 1.02 2.46
C ILE A 158 9.79 1.86 1.69
N GLN A 159 9.89 1.90 0.36
CA GLN A 159 8.94 2.60 -0.50
C GLN A 159 8.22 1.63 -1.42
N MET A 160 6.98 1.94 -1.76
CA MET A 160 6.17 1.17 -2.71
C MET A 160 5.53 2.11 -3.73
N ALA A 161 5.61 1.76 -5.01
CA ALA A 161 4.87 2.43 -6.08
C ALA A 161 4.01 1.41 -6.82
N GLY A 162 2.74 1.73 -7.08
CA GLY A 162 1.76 0.83 -7.66
C GLY A 162 1.09 -0.07 -6.64
N LEU A 163 0.31 -1.02 -7.14
CA LEU A 163 -0.44 -1.97 -6.31
C LEU A 163 -0.31 -3.37 -6.91
N ALA A 164 0.28 -4.29 -6.14
CA ALA A 164 0.29 -5.69 -6.52
C ALA A 164 -1.12 -6.28 -6.37
N SER A 165 -1.45 -7.28 -7.19
CA SER A 165 -2.67 -8.08 -7.04
C SER A 165 -2.25 -9.55 -6.84
N PRO A 166 -3.10 -10.39 -6.24
CA PRO A 166 -2.81 -11.82 -6.17
C PRO A 166 -2.47 -12.39 -7.55
N GLY A 167 -1.46 -13.28 -7.60
CA GLY A 167 -0.99 -13.89 -8.85
C GLY A 167 0.07 -13.10 -9.62
N THR A 168 0.48 -11.92 -9.14
CA THR A 168 1.66 -11.25 -9.72
C THR A 168 2.95 -12.03 -9.46
N ARG A 169 3.84 -12.04 -10.43
CA ARG A 169 5.20 -12.56 -10.30
C ARG A 169 6.10 -11.51 -9.67
N THR A 170 6.95 -11.87 -8.71
CA THR A 170 7.97 -10.97 -8.16
C THR A 170 9.33 -11.25 -8.80
N VAL A 171 10.04 -10.19 -9.21
CA VAL A 171 11.44 -10.22 -9.68
C VAL A 171 12.27 -9.35 -8.75
N TRP A 172 13.37 -9.89 -8.21
CA TRP A 172 14.26 -9.17 -7.32
C TRP A 172 15.49 -8.63 -8.03
N ARG A 173 15.92 -7.45 -7.62
CA ARG A 173 17.23 -6.86 -7.93
C ARG A 173 17.91 -6.49 -6.61
N GLY A 174 18.98 -7.21 -6.29
CA GLY A 174 19.63 -7.12 -4.98
C GLY A 174 18.97 -7.99 -3.91
N ASP A 175 19.40 -7.82 -2.67
CA ASP A 175 18.96 -8.62 -1.52
C ASP A 175 18.74 -7.69 -0.31
N PRO A 176 17.50 -7.56 0.20
CA PRO A 176 17.21 -6.64 1.30
C PRO A 176 17.92 -7.03 2.61
N ALA A 177 18.40 -8.27 2.75
CA ALA A 177 19.21 -8.66 3.90
C ALA A 177 20.66 -8.13 3.83
N LYS A 178 21.11 -7.69 2.64
CA LYS A 178 22.47 -7.19 2.38
C LYS A 178 22.52 -5.68 2.13
N GLY A 179 21.38 -4.99 2.23
CA GLY A 179 21.26 -3.56 2.01
C GLY A 179 20.22 -3.22 0.94
N ARG A 180 20.55 -2.25 0.07
CA ARG A 180 19.64 -1.75 -0.97
C ARG A 180 19.12 -2.86 -1.88
N ALA A 181 17.81 -2.92 -2.05
CA ALA A 181 17.15 -3.91 -2.92
C ALA A 181 15.87 -3.37 -3.53
N LEU A 182 15.46 -3.99 -4.64
CA LEU A 182 14.21 -3.73 -5.34
C LEU A 182 13.47 -5.04 -5.59
N ALA A 183 12.16 -5.02 -5.40
CA ALA A 183 11.26 -6.08 -5.79
C ALA A 183 10.24 -5.52 -6.78
N PHE A 184 10.08 -6.17 -7.91
CA PHE A 184 9.18 -5.77 -8.99
C PHE A 184 8.06 -6.79 -9.11
N SER A 185 6.81 -6.37 -8.93
CA SER A 185 5.65 -7.24 -9.15
C SER A 185 5.10 -7.02 -10.56
N LEU A 186 5.02 -8.09 -11.33
CA LEU A 186 4.55 -8.07 -12.71
C LEU A 186 3.23 -8.80 -12.89
N SER A 187 2.37 -8.22 -13.74
CA SER A 187 1.22 -8.90 -14.33
C SER A 187 1.54 -9.13 -15.82
N GLY A 188 1.77 -10.39 -16.19
CA GLY A 188 2.35 -10.72 -17.49
C GLY A 188 3.74 -10.09 -17.66
N ALA A 189 3.90 -9.26 -18.69
CA ALA A 189 5.11 -8.50 -18.97
C ALA A 189 5.07 -7.06 -18.44
N ARG A 190 4.01 -6.63 -17.76
CA ARG A 190 3.87 -5.24 -17.26
C ARG A 190 4.24 -5.15 -15.80
N LEU A 191 5.04 -4.14 -15.46
CA LEU A 191 5.29 -3.77 -14.08
C LEU A 191 4.03 -3.13 -13.49
N VAL A 192 3.52 -3.67 -12.38
CA VAL A 192 2.31 -3.16 -11.70
C VAL A 192 2.59 -2.65 -10.29
N CYS A 193 3.68 -3.10 -9.68
CA CYS A 193 4.15 -2.61 -8.40
C CYS A 193 5.67 -2.71 -8.32
N ALA A 194 6.31 -1.79 -7.61
CA ALA A 194 7.70 -1.90 -7.21
C ALA A 194 7.86 -1.53 -5.74
N THR A 195 8.58 -2.35 -5.00
CA THR A 195 8.96 -2.11 -3.60
C THR A 195 10.46 -1.96 -3.49
N GLY A 196 10.92 -0.90 -2.85
CA GLY A 196 12.33 -0.57 -2.72
C GLY A 196 12.74 -0.48 -1.25
N PHE A 197 13.86 -1.11 -0.91
CA PHE A 197 14.54 -1.01 0.38
C PHE A 197 15.75 -0.11 0.17
N ASP A 198 15.76 1.08 0.78
CA ASP A 198 16.76 2.15 0.57
C ASP A 198 16.99 2.50 -0.91
N ALA A 199 15.92 2.41 -1.71
CA ALA A 199 15.95 2.52 -3.17
C ALA A 199 15.01 3.61 -3.72
N GLY A 200 14.80 4.70 -2.97
CA GLY A 200 13.80 5.72 -3.33
C GLY A 200 14.00 6.37 -4.70
N ALA A 201 15.25 6.52 -5.17
CA ALA A 201 15.52 7.05 -6.51
C ALA A 201 15.04 6.09 -7.61
N ASP A 202 15.20 4.78 -7.41
CA ASP A 202 14.74 3.76 -8.34
C ASP A 202 13.23 3.64 -8.34
N ILE A 203 12.59 3.81 -7.18
CA ILE A 203 11.12 3.77 -7.08
C ILE A 203 10.47 4.89 -7.88
N ARG A 204 11.08 6.08 -7.94
CA ARG A 204 10.64 7.14 -8.86
C ARG A 204 10.74 6.75 -10.33
N LEU A 205 11.76 5.97 -10.72
CA LEU A 205 11.90 5.47 -12.09
C LEU A 205 10.92 4.33 -12.38
N ALA A 206 10.73 3.43 -11.42
CA ALA A 206 9.77 2.34 -11.50
C ALA A 206 8.34 2.85 -11.63
N ARG A 207 7.99 3.96 -10.95
CA ARG A 207 6.70 4.64 -11.13
C ARG A 207 6.45 5.02 -12.59
N ARG A 208 7.44 5.58 -13.30
CA ARG A 208 7.32 5.90 -14.73
C ARG A 208 7.16 4.67 -15.61
N LEU A 209 7.81 3.55 -15.24
CA LEU A 209 7.63 2.27 -15.94
C LEU A 209 6.21 1.71 -15.75
N ILE A 210 5.63 1.86 -14.57
CA ILE A 210 4.23 1.48 -14.31
C ILE A 210 3.29 2.36 -15.14
N GLU A 211 3.51 3.68 -15.15
CA GLU A 211 2.72 4.65 -15.92
C GLU A 211 2.76 4.36 -17.43
N SER A 212 3.91 3.96 -17.98
CA SER A 212 4.04 3.69 -19.42
C SER A 212 3.37 2.40 -19.88
N ARG A 213 3.09 1.47 -18.96
CA ARG A 213 2.56 0.12 -19.24
C ARG A 213 3.40 -0.67 -20.25
N ALA A 214 4.66 -0.29 -20.46
CA ALA A 214 5.55 -0.93 -21.40
C ALA A 214 5.86 -2.37 -20.93
N PRO A 215 5.96 -3.33 -21.86
CA PRO A 215 6.44 -4.65 -21.51
C PRO A 215 7.91 -4.56 -21.06
N VAL A 216 8.25 -5.29 -20.00
CA VAL A 216 9.62 -5.38 -19.47
C VAL A 216 9.93 -6.83 -19.13
N SER A 217 11.15 -7.27 -19.44
CA SER A 217 11.58 -8.65 -19.17
C SER A 217 12.15 -8.80 -17.76
N ASP A 218 12.02 -10.00 -17.21
CA ASP A 218 12.58 -10.35 -15.90
C ASP A 218 14.09 -10.19 -15.86
N ALA A 219 14.77 -10.61 -16.92
CA ALA A 219 16.20 -10.50 -17.03
C ALA A 219 16.65 -9.03 -16.94
N ALA A 220 15.96 -8.13 -17.64
CA ALA A 220 16.26 -6.71 -17.59
C ALA A 220 15.96 -6.08 -16.21
N LEU A 221 14.89 -6.52 -15.54
CA LEU A 221 14.57 -6.08 -14.18
C LEU A 221 15.54 -6.62 -13.13
N ALA A 222 16.00 -7.85 -13.25
CA ALA A 222 16.95 -8.45 -12.30
C ALA A 222 18.38 -7.90 -12.47
N ASP A 223 18.76 -7.49 -13.69
CA ASP A 223 20.13 -7.04 -14.01
C ASP A 223 20.47 -5.67 -13.36
N PRO A 224 21.42 -5.63 -12.40
CA PRO A 224 21.83 -4.39 -11.77
C PRO A 224 22.62 -3.44 -12.70
N ALA A 225 23.19 -3.94 -13.81
CA ALA A 225 23.89 -3.12 -14.79
C ALA A 225 22.94 -2.32 -15.70
N ARG A 226 21.68 -2.76 -15.82
CA ARG A 226 20.64 -2.07 -16.61
C ARG A 226 19.98 -0.96 -15.79
N LYS A 227 20.09 0.28 -16.27
CA LYS A 227 19.42 1.42 -15.62
C LYS A 227 17.92 1.36 -15.86
N LEU A 228 17.11 1.50 -14.81
CA LEU A 228 15.65 1.43 -14.93
C LEU A 228 15.06 2.44 -15.93
N LYS A 229 15.67 3.62 -16.05
CA LYS A 229 15.23 4.65 -17.01
C LYS A 229 15.32 4.19 -18.47
N ASP A 230 16.23 3.27 -18.79
CA ASP A 230 16.45 2.79 -20.15
C ASP A 230 15.46 1.67 -20.50
N LEU A 231 14.84 1.04 -19.48
CA LEU A 231 13.82 0.00 -19.65
C LEU A 231 12.46 0.56 -20.12
N ALA A 232 12.24 1.87 -19.98
CA ALA A 232 11.00 2.51 -20.40
C ALA A 232 10.90 2.67 -21.93
N VAL A 233 11.98 2.41 -22.65
CA VAL A 233 12.18 2.83 -24.05
C VAL A 233 12.21 1.66 -25.04
N GLU A 234 12.32 0.41 -24.58
CA GLU A 234 12.20 -0.75 -25.47
C GLU A 234 10.73 -0.96 -25.88
N ARG A 235 10.28 -0.21 -26.89
CA ARG A 235 9.13 -0.63 -27.70
C ARG A 235 9.47 -2.00 -28.25
N ALA A 236 8.64 -3.00 -27.94
CA ALA A 236 8.75 -4.32 -28.54
C ALA A 236 8.88 -4.16 -30.06
N ALA A 237 9.98 -4.70 -30.62
CA ALA A 237 10.06 -4.90 -32.06
C ALA A 237 8.89 -5.81 -32.44
N ALA A 238 8.09 -5.34 -33.40
CA ALA A 238 6.95 -6.05 -33.96
C ALA A 238 7.39 -7.34 -34.65
#